data_AF-A0A942BQ27-F1
#
_entry.id   AF-A0A942BQ27-F1
#
_cell.length_a   1.000
_cell.length_b   1.000
_cell.length_c   1.000
_cell.angle_alpha   90.00
_cell.angle_beta   90.00
_cell.angle_gamma   90.00
#
_symmetry.space_group_name_H-M   'P 1'
#
loop_
_entity.id
_entity.type
_entity.pdbx_description
1 polymer ?
#
loop_
_entity_poly.entity_id
_entity_poly.type
_entity_poly.pdbx_seq_one_letter_code
_entity_poly.pdbx_strand_id
1 'polypeptide(L)'
;MGFLAFRKQPSLPLPAPNPPPETGSSENDLRELTRHLDEDLGLITGALKALQPGMSPEALAGSLHRICFRPLGLASFFLALADWERDMLAFPYYHEGGRERKHTPRSLSKSPGLTGMTLQRCESLYVRTLLEGKESGTILSDAEADTGLVPQTWFGVPLGVDPAWGPRPFGVLSFQSFQPDAFSESRRALMECLSGVLAFALKADPALPLPGGKS
;
A
#
# COMPACT_ATOMS: atom_id res chain seq x y z
N MET A 1 45.08 -74.27 20.89
CA MET A 1 43.74 -73.66 20.88
C MET A 1 43.54 -72.89 22.16
N GLY A 2 43.37 -71.57 22.09
CA GLY A 2 43.03 -70.71 23.23
C GLY A 2 42.28 -69.48 22.71
N PHE A 3 41.00 -69.38 23.06
CA PHE A 3 40.03 -68.42 22.51
C PHE A 3 40.29 -66.97 22.97
N LEU A 4 40.21 -66.02 22.02
CA LEU A 4 40.21 -64.58 22.28
C LEU A 4 38.88 -64.16 22.91
N ALA A 5 38.92 -63.55 24.10
CA ALA A 5 37.76 -62.96 24.75
C ALA A 5 37.56 -61.50 24.29
N PHE A 6 36.44 -61.24 23.60
CA PHE A 6 35.97 -59.90 23.23
C PHE A 6 35.54 -59.12 24.48
N ARG A 7 36.16 -57.96 24.74
CA ARG A 7 35.67 -56.99 25.73
C ARG A 7 34.42 -56.27 25.17
N LYS A 8 33.30 -56.34 25.89
CA LYS A 8 32.10 -55.53 25.64
C LYS A 8 32.42 -54.04 25.86
N GLN A 9 32.18 -53.21 24.86
CA GLN A 9 32.10 -51.76 25.02
C GLN A 9 30.80 -51.38 25.76
N PRO A 10 30.82 -50.39 26.67
CA PRO A 10 29.61 -49.89 27.30
C PRO A 10 28.78 -49.08 26.28
N SER A 11 27.51 -49.44 26.15
CA SER A 11 26.52 -48.74 25.34
C SER A 11 26.25 -47.34 25.91
N LEU A 12 26.48 -46.29 25.10
CA LEU A 12 26.07 -44.92 25.41
C LEU A 12 24.54 -44.83 25.48
N PRO A 13 23.98 -44.10 26.46
CA PRO A 13 22.53 -43.89 26.54
C PRO A 13 22.04 -43.10 25.33
N LEU A 14 20.86 -43.48 24.83
CA LEU A 14 20.18 -42.76 23.74
C LEU A 14 19.93 -41.29 24.17
N PRO A 15 20.09 -40.31 23.26
CA PRO A 15 19.73 -38.94 23.54
C PRO A 15 18.25 -38.85 23.90
N ALA A 16 17.93 -38.04 24.92
CA ALA A 16 16.55 -37.80 25.33
C ALA A 16 15.74 -37.26 24.14
N PRO A 17 14.46 -37.65 24.00
CA PRO A 17 13.60 -37.08 22.96
C PRO A 17 13.53 -35.55 23.13
N ASN A 18 13.59 -34.82 22.02
CA ASN A 18 13.39 -33.38 22.04
C ASN A 18 12.08 -33.05 22.77
N PRO A 19 12.06 -32.00 23.61
CA PRO A 19 10.83 -31.58 24.26
C PRO A 19 9.77 -31.27 23.19
N PRO A 20 8.49 -31.55 23.46
CA PRO A 20 7.42 -31.17 22.54
C PRO A 20 7.47 -29.65 22.30
N PRO A 21 7.08 -29.17 21.11
CA PRO A 21 7.02 -27.74 20.82
C PRO A 21 6.17 -27.05 21.90
N GLU A 22 6.68 -25.95 22.46
CA GLU A 22 6.03 -25.22 23.55
C GLU A 22 4.65 -24.71 23.09
N THR A 23 3.59 -25.34 23.59
CA THR A 23 2.18 -25.03 23.28
C THR A 23 1.81 -23.56 23.54
N GLY A 24 2.55 -22.85 24.40
CA GLY A 24 2.35 -21.43 24.69
C GLY A 24 2.78 -20.46 23.57
N SER A 25 3.72 -20.85 22.69
CA SER A 25 4.13 -19.99 21.56
C SER A 25 3.04 -19.92 20.50
N SER A 26 2.47 -21.06 20.11
CA SER A 26 1.44 -21.12 19.07
C SER A 26 0.13 -20.46 19.49
N GLU A 27 -0.26 -20.53 20.78
CA GLU A 27 -1.42 -19.79 21.28
C GLU A 27 -1.19 -18.28 21.29
N ASN A 28 0.03 -17.83 21.59
CA ASN A 28 0.36 -16.41 21.58
C ASN A 28 0.43 -15.87 20.13
N ASP A 29 1.03 -16.63 19.21
CA ASP A 29 1.06 -16.29 17.78
C ASP A 29 -0.36 -16.21 17.21
N LEU A 30 -1.23 -17.15 17.57
CA LEU A 30 -2.64 -17.14 17.15
C LEU A 30 -3.37 -15.91 17.69
N ARG A 31 -3.17 -15.55 18.97
CA ARG A 31 -3.77 -14.35 19.58
C ARG A 31 -3.30 -13.08 18.90
N GLU A 32 -2.02 -13.00 18.57
CA GLU A 32 -1.45 -11.85 17.89
C GLU A 32 -1.98 -11.72 16.45
N LEU A 33 -2.14 -12.84 15.74
CA LEU A 33 -2.79 -12.87 14.43
C LEU A 33 -4.24 -12.42 14.52
N THR A 34 -5.01 -12.92 15.50
CA THR A 34 -6.40 -12.48 15.71
C THR A 34 -6.46 -10.97 15.99
N ARG A 35 -5.57 -10.45 16.83
CA ARG A 35 -5.50 -9.01 17.14
C ARG A 35 -5.25 -8.16 15.89
N HIS A 36 -4.31 -8.57 15.04
CA HIS A 36 -4.04 -7.86 13.78
C HIS A 36 -5.24 -7.90 12.82
N LEU A 37 -5.94 -9.03 12.72
CA LEU A 37 -7.15 -9.13 11.90
C LEU A 37 -8.27 -8.21 12.41
N ASP A 38 -8.48 -8.15 13.72
CA ASP A 38 -9.48 -7.26 14.33
C ASP A 38 -9.14 -5.78 14.10
N GLU A 39 -7.86 -5.41 14.16
CA GLU A 39 -7.39 -4.05 13.83
C GLU A 39 -7.63 -3.70 12.37
N ASP A 40 -7.29 -4.59 11.45
CA ASP A 40 -7.49 -4.40 10.02
C ASP A 40 -8.99 -4.27 9.68
N LEU A 41 -9.84 -5.12 10.27
CA LEU A 41 -11.30 -5.01 10.17
C LEU A 41 -11.81 -3.69 10.76
N GLY A 42 -11.26 -3.25 11.89
CA GLY A 42 -11.56 -1.96 12.50
C GLY A 42 -11.27 -0.79 11.56
N LEU A 43 -10.13 -0.83 10.86
CA LEU A 43 -9.75 0.17 9.87
C LEU A 43 -10.68 0.17 8.66
N ILE A 44 -11.00 -1.00 8.09
CA ILE A 44 -11.89 -1.12 6.94
C ILE A 44 -13.30 -0.65 7.28
N THR A 45 -13.86 -1.13 8.40
CA THR A 45 -15.21 -0.72 8.83
C THR A 45 -15.27 0.76 9.23
N GLY A 46 -14.19 1.31 9.80
CA GLY A 46 -14.04 2.74 10.06
C GLY A 46 -14.05 3.56 8.78
N ALA A 47 -13.31 3.14 7.75
CA ALA A 47 -13.29 3.79 6.44
C ALA A 47 -14.66 3.74 5.77
N LEU A 48 -15.35 2.59 5.76
CA LEU A 48 -16.69 2.43 5.20
C LEU A 48 -17.73 3.36 5.85
N LYS A 49 -17.62 3.62 7.16
CA LYS A 49 -18.50 4.56 7.87
C LYS A 49 -18.16 6.01 7.57
N ALA A 50 -16.88 6.33 7.40
CA ALA A 50 -16.44 7.72 7.23
C ALA A 50 -16.51 8.22 5.79
N LEU A 51 -16.32 7.34 4.81
CA LEU A 51 -16.28 7.69 3.39
C LEU A 51 -17.66 7.58 2.79
N GLN A 52 -18.38 8.71 2.77
CA GLN A 52 -19.74 8.78 2.27
C GLN A 52 -19.77 9.32 0.82
N PRO A 53 -20.62 8.77 -0.06
CA PRO A 53 -20.90 9.35 -1.37
C PRO A 53 -21.31 10.83 -1.28
N GLY A 54 -20.88 11.63 -2.28
CA GLY A 54 -21.16 13.07 -2.33
C GLY A 54 -20.19 13.95 -1.53
N MET A 55 -19.24 13.35 -0.81
CA MET A 55 -18.07 14.07 -0.28
C MET A 55 -17.10 14.42 -1.40
N SER A 56 -16.43 15.58 -1.30
CA SER A 56 -15.39 15.95 -2.26
C SER A 56 -14.20 14.98 -2.20
N PRO A 57 -13.44 14.81 -3.31
CA PRO A 57 -12.26 13.95 -3.31
C PRO A 57 -11.23 14.30 -2.23
N GLU A 58 -11.04 15.60 -1.97
CA GLU A 58 -10.20 16.11 -0.88
C GLU A 58 -10.70 15.63 0.50
N ALA A 59 -11.99 15.76 0.77
CA ALA A 59 -12.58 15.36 2.05
C ALA A 59 -12.54 13.83 2.27
N LEU A 60 -12.75 13.05 1.21
CA LEU A 60 -12.65 11.59 1.24
C LEU A 60 -11.22 11.15 1.54
N ALA A 61 -10.24 11.61 0.76
CA ALA A 61 -8.83 11.26 0.96
C ALA A 61 -8.30 11.76 2.32
N GLY A 62 -8.68 12.98 2.73
CA GLY A 62 -8.31 13.52 4.05
C GLY A 62 -8.90 12.72 5.21
N SER A 63 -10.14 12.25 5.08
CA SER A 63 -10.78 11.39 6.10
C SER A 63 -10.10 10.03 6.18
N LEU A 64 -9.82 9.40 5.03
CA LEU A 64 -9.11 8.13 4.98
C LEU A 64 -7.70 8.25 5.56
N HIS A 65 -6.95 9.29 5.18
CA HIS A 65 -5.62 9.56 5.71
C HIS A 65 -5.66 9.70 7.23
N ARG A 66 -6.57 10.53 7.77
CA ARG A 66 -6.68 10.77 9.21
C ARG A 66 -7.05 9.50 9.99
N ILE A 67 -7.98 8.69 9.48
CA ILE A 67 -8.50 7.53 10.21
C ILE A 67 -7.53 6.35 10.12
N CYS A 68 -6.96 6.10 8.95
CA CYS A 68 -6.25 4.84 8.69
C CYS A 68 -4.72 4.99 8.62
N PHE A 69 -4.22 6.15 8.19
CA PHE A 69 -2.82 6.26 7.75
C PHE A 69 -1.97 7.27 8.53
N ARG A 70 -2.59 8.25 9.21
CA ARG A 70 -1.88 9.17 10.11
C ARG A 70 -1.11 8.43 11.21
N PRO A 71 -1.63 7.36 11.84
CA PRO A 71 -0.86 6.59 12.83
C PRO A 71 0.38 5.89 12.25
N LEU A 72 0.41 5.64 10.93
CA LEU A 72 1.52 4.95 10.26
C LEU A 72 2.71 5.87 9.97
N GLY A 73 2.58 7.19 10.17
CA GLY A 73 3.69 8.12 10.00
C GLY A 73 4.31 8.11 8.60
N LEU A 74 3.47 7.99 7.56
CA LEU A 74 3.93 7.95 6.17
C LEU A 74 4.75 9.20 5.82
N ALA A 75 5.78 9.02 5.00
CA ALA A 75 6.60 10.12 4.47
C ALA A 75 5.75 11.04 3.58
N SER A 76 4.93 10.42 2.74
CA SER A 76 3.96 11.07 1.87
C SER A 76 2.74 10.17 1.66
N PHE A 77 1.58 10.80 1.50
CA PHE A 77 0.31 10.19 1.14
C PHE A 77 -0.47 11.14 0.24
N PHE A 78 -0.96 10.67 -0.90
CA PHE A 78 -1.74 11.52 -1.79
C PHE A 78 -2.79 10.75 -2.59
N LEU A 79 -3.84 11.47 -2.96
CA LEU A 79 -4.81 11.08 -3.98
C LEU A 79 -4.49 11.86 -5.26
N ALA A 80 -4.31 11.13 -6.36
CA ALA A 80 -4.20 11.71 -7.69
C ALA A 80 -5.38 11.25 -8.56
N LEU A 81 -5.98 12.16 -9.32
CA LEU A 81 -7.10 11.88 -10.24
C LEU A 81 -6.69 12.17 -11.68
N ALA A 82 -6.97 11.23 -12.57
CA ALA A 82 -6.60 11.26 -13.97
C ALA A 82 -7.77 11.74 -14.84
N ASP A 83 -7.53 12.79 -15.61
CA ASP A 83 -8.35 13.20 -16.75
C ASP A 83 -7.62 12.75 -18.03
N TRP A 84 -8.01 11.58 -18.53
CA TRP A 84 -7.40 10.97 -19.70
C TRP A 84 -7.67 11.73 -21.00
N GLU A 85 -8.78 12.48 -21.08
CA GLU A 85 -9.13 13.24 -22.27
C GLU A 85 -8.29 14.52 -22.36
N ARG A 86 -8.06 15.17 -21.21
CA ARG A 86 -7.25 16.39 -21.14
C ARG A 86 -5.76 16.13 -20.93
N ASP A 87 -5.35 14.87 -20.81
CA ASP A 87 -3.97 14.46 -20.46
C ASP A 87 -3.49 15.09 -19.14
N MET A 88 -4.36 15.15 -18.12
CA MET A 88 -4.06 15.83 -16.85
C MET A 88 -4.15 14.89 -15.65
N LEU A 89 -3.27 15.13 -14.69
CA LEU A 89 -3.27 14.52 -13.37
C LEU A 89 -3.41 15.62 -12.32
N ALA A 90 -4.52 15.61 -11.59
CA ALA A 90 -4.78 16.52 -10.48
C ALA A 90 -4.48 15.84 -9.14
N PHE A 91 -4.14 16.64 -8.12
CA PHE A 91 -3.87 16.16 -6.76
C PHE A 91 -4.83 16.81 -5.75
N PRO A 92 -6.09 16.32 -5.64
CA PRO A 92 -7.05 16.88 -4.70
C PRO A 92 -6.62 16.78 -3.24
N TYR A 93 -5.77 15.82 -2.92
CA TYR A 93 -5.23 15.66 -1.57
C TYR A 93 -3.77 15.24 -1.64
N TYR A 94 -2.92 15.92 -0.87
CA TYR A 94 -1.51 15.61 -0.78
C TYR A 94 -1.00 15.94 0.63
N HIS A 95 -0.36 14.99 1.29
CA HIS A 95 0.23 15.17 2.60
C HIS A 95 1.66 14.67 2.60
N GLU A 96 2.60 15.53 2.97
CA GLU A 96 4.04 15.23 2.94
C GLU A 96 4.74 15.98 4.07
N GLY A 97 5.67 15.30 4.74
CA GLY A 97 6.46 15.92 5.81
C GLY A 97 5.58 16.44 6.96
N GLY A 98 4.51 15.72 7.28
CA GLY A 98 3.62 16.03 8.40
C GLY A 98 2.61 17.16 8.14
N ARG A 99 2.45 17.62 6.90
CA ARG A 99 1.51 18.70 6.56
C ARG A 99 0.88 18.51 5.19
N GLU A 100 -0.31 19.08 5.04
CA GLU A 100 -1.02 19.09 3.78
C GLU A 100 -0.37 20.07 2.79
N ARG A 101 -0.33 19.67 1.52
CA ARG A 101 0.28 20.39 0.40
C ARG A 101 -0.73 20.57 -0.72
N LYS A 102 -0.59 21.68 -1.43
CA LYS A 102 -1.29 21.90 -2.70
C LYS A 102 -0.29 21.72 -3.83
N HIS A 103 -0.56 20.77 -4.70
CA HIS A 103 0.21 20.56 -5.93
C HIS A 103 -0.63 20.98 -7.12
N THR A 104 -0.01 21.67 -8.08
CA THR A 104 -0.67 22.04 -9.32
C THR A 104 -0.89 20.79 -10.19
N PRO A 105 -2.01 20.69 -10.90
CA PRO A 105 -2.20 19.64 -11.88
C PRO A 105 -1.07 19.61 -12.92
N ARG A 106 -0.70 18.43 -13.38
CA ARG A 106 0.40 18.21 -14.35
C ARG A 106 -0.04 17.30 -15.48
N SER A 107 0.70 17.30 -16.58
CA SER A 107 0.42 16.40 -17.71
C SER A 107 0.76 14.95 -17.38
N LEU A 108 -0.10 14.02 -17.79
CA LEU A 108 0.11 12.57 -17.66
C LEU A 108 1.22 12.08 -18.62
N SER A 109 1.19 12.52 -19.88
CA SER A 109 2.13 12.09 -20.91
C SER A 109 3.54 12.66 -20.76
N LYS A 110 3.69 13.91 -20.31
CA LYS A 110 4.99 14.59 -20.22
C LYS A 110 5.85 14.12 -19.06
N SER A 111 5.21 13.72 -17.96
CA SER A 111 5.92 13.34 -16.73
C SER A 111 5.18 12.23 -16.02
N PRO A 112 5.04 11.02 -16.62
CA PRO A 112 4.20 9.98 -16.05
C PRO A 112 4.62 9.66 -14.60
N GLY A 113 5.93 9.44 -14.39
CA GLY A 113 6.45 9.00 -13.09
C GLY A 113 5.81 7.69 -12.63
N LEU A 114 5.97 7.36 -11.35
CA LEU A 114 5.38 6.14 -10.77
C LEU A 114 3.85 6.16 -10.81
N THR A 115 3.23 7.34 -10.61
CA THR A 115 1.78 7.50 -10.70
C THR A 115 1.24 7.19 -12.10
N GLY A 116 1.85 7.74 -13.14
CA GLY A 116 1.46 7.48 -14.52
C GLY A 116 1.69 6.03 -14.93
N MET A 117 2.79 5.42 -14.46
CA MET A 117 3.05 3.99 -14.69
C MET A 117 1.98 3.11 -14.06
N THR A 118 1.59 3.39 -12.81
CA THR A 118 0.51 2.69 -12.10
C THR A 118 -0.81 2.78 -12.85
N LEU A 119 -1.16 3.98 -13.33
CA LEU A 119 -2.36 4.21 -14.13
C LEU A 119 -2.35 3.45 -15.46
N GLN A 120 -1.20 3.40 -16.14
CA GLN A 120 -1.07 2.74 -17.45
C GLN A 120 -1.11 1.22 -17.35
N ARG A 121 -0.54 0.65 -16.28
CA ARG A 121 -0.52 -0.80 -16.07
C ARG A 121 -1.81 -1.35 -15.47
N CYS A 122 -2.66 -0.49 -14.92
CA CYS A 122 -3.89 -0.88 -14.21
C CYS A 122 -3.63 -1.89 -13.07
N GLU A 123 -2.44 -1.85 -12.47
CA GLU A 123 -2.02 -2.73 -11.38
C GLU A 123 -1.34 -1.91 -10.28
N SER A 124 -1.41 -2.39 -9.04
CA SER A 124 -0.67 -1.79 -7.93
C SER A 124 0.83 -1.91 -8.17
N LEU A 125 1.55 -0.80 -8.01
CA LEU A 125 3.00 -0.75 -8.19
C LEU A 125 3.67 -0.52 -6.83
N TYR A 126 4.51 -1.47 -6.43
CA TYR A 126 5.29 -1.42 -5.20
C TYR A 126 6.78 -1.33 -5.53
N VAL A 127 7.38 -0.21 -5.15
CA VAL A 127 8.81 0.07 -5.29
C VAL A 127 9.40 0.07 -3.89
N ARG A 128 10.36 -0.82 -3.64
CA ARG A 128 10.94 -1.04 -2.32
C ARG A 128 11.98 0.01 -1.98
N THR A 129 12.71 0.48 -2.98
CA THR A 129 13.81 1.44 -2.79
C THR A 129 13.77 2.58 -3.80
N LEU A 130 14.37 3.71 -3.42
CA LEU A 130 14.54 4.83 -4.34
C LEU A 130 15.31 4.43 -5.61
N LEU A 131 16.31 3.56 -5.46
CA LEU A 131 17.13 3.10 -6.56
C LEU A 131 16.30 2.30 -7.57
N GLU A 132 15.50 1.35 -7.10
CA GLU A 132 14.57 0.58 -7.93
C GLU A 132 13.59 1.51 -8.69
N GLY A 133 13.09 2.55 -8.03
CA GLY A 133 12.25 3.57 -8.67
C GLY A 133 12.97 4.31 -9.80
N LYS A 134 14.22 4.72 -9.58
CA LYS A 134 15.04 5.37 -10.62
C LYS A 134 15.36 4.44 -11.79
N GLU A 135 15.68 3.17 -11.50
CA GLU A 135 15.98 2.15 -12.50
C GLU A 135 14.77 1.81 -13.38
N SER A 136 13.55 1.93 -12.85
CA SER A 136 12.32 1.78 -13.62
C SER A 136 12.06 2.91 -14.63
N GLY A 137 12.97 3.88 -14.75
CA GLY A 137 12.89 5.01 -15.68
C GLY A 137 11.98 6.13 -15.18
N THR A 138 11.51 6.06 -13.94
CA THR A 138 10.68 7.11 -13.33
C THR A 138 11.56 8.11 -12.59
N ILE A 139 11.44 9.37 -13.01
CA ILE A 139 12.01 10.52 -12.30
C ILE A 139 11.07 10.79 -11.13
N LEU A 140 11.58 10.72 -9.89
CA LEU A 140 10.92 11.42 -8.78
C LEU A 140 10.76 12.87 -9.21
N SER A 141 9.57 13.43 -9.07
CA SER A 141 9.29 14.79 -9.49
C SER A 141 10.32 15.76 -8.93
N ASP A 142 10.68 16.81 -9.67
CA ASP A 142 11.62 17.84 -9.19
C ASP A 142 11.20 18.41 -7.81
N ALA A 143 9.90 18.37 -7.51
CA ALA A 143 9.33 18.71 -6.20
C ALA A 143 9.80 17.82 -5.04
N GLU A 144 10.03 16.52 -5.26
CA GLU A 144 10.55 15.57 -4.24
C GLU A 144 12.06 15.75 -4.02
N ALA A 145 12.79 16.25 -5.03
CA ALA A 145 14.22 16.57 -4.91
C ALA A 145 14.44 17.88 -4.13
N ASP A 146 13.57 18.88 -4.33
CA ASP A 146 13.69 20.21 -3.73
C ASP A 146 13.35 20.26 -2.23
N THR A 147 12.51 19.34 -1.73
CA THR A 147 12.11 19.29 -0.30
C THR A 147 13.10 18.54 0.58
N GLY A 148 14.00 17.74 -0.01
CA GLY A 148 14.91 16.84 0.70
C GLY A 148 14.23 15.65 1.39
N LEU A 149 12.90 15.49 1.26
CA LEU A 149 12.12 14.41 1.86
C LEU A 149 11.93 13.28 0.84
N VAL A 150 13.04 12.66 0.44
CA VAL A 150 13.01 11.62 -0.60
C VAL A 150 12.55 10.29 -0.01
N PRO A 151 11.39 9.74 -0.41
CA PRO A 151 10.94 8.43 0.04
C PRO A 151 11.84 7.31 -0.48
N GLN A 152 12.03 6.26 0.32
CA GLN A 152 12.69 5.03 -0.11
C GLN A 152 11.67 4.05 -0.68
N THR A 153 10.52 3.88 -0.04
CA THR A 153 9.44 3.03 -0.53
C THR A 153 8.33 3.88 -1.12
N TRP A 154 7.82 3.43 -2.26
CA TRP A 154 6.64 3.98 -2.91
C TRP A 154 5.65 2.86 -3.22
N PHE A 155 4.39 3.05 -2.83
CA PHE A 155 3.31 2.15 -3.17
C PHE A 155 2.15 2.94 -3.77
N GLY A 156 1.72 2.59 -4.97
CA GLY A 156 0.59 3.20 -5.65
C GLY A 156 -0.45 2.16 -5.98
N VAL A 157 -1.70 2.44 -5.60
CA VAL A 157 -2.85 1.60 -5.88
C VAL A 157 -3.75 2.32 -6.89
N PRO A 158 -3.99 1.75 -8.09
CA PRO A 158 -4.91 2.34 -9.06
C PRO A 158 -6.36 2.25 -8.55
N LEU A 159 -7.13 3.30 -8.80
CA LEU A 159 -8.52 3.42 -8.40
C LEU A 159 -9.44 3.19 -9.61
N GLY A 160 -10.37 2.26 -9.48
CA GLY A 160 -11.37 1.96 -10.51
C GLY A 160 -10.85 1.11 -11.66
N VAL A 161 -10.11 0.04 -11.35
CA VAL A 161 -9.68 -0.96 -12.32
C VAL A 161 -10.80 -1.91 -12.77
N ASP A 162 -11.96 -1.88 -12.11
CA ASP A 162 -13.12 -2.69 -12.48
C ASP A 162 -13.64 -2.30 -13.89
N PRO A 163 -13.73 -3.26 -14.83
CA PRO A 163 -14.25 -3.00 -16.18
C PRO A 163 -15.65 -2.36 -16.22
N ALA A 164 -16.47 -2.56 -15.17
CA ALA A 164 -17.78 -1.92 -15.05
C ALA A 164 -17.70 -0.40 -14.89
N TRP A 165 -16.54 0.15 -14.50
CA TRP A 165 -16.35 1.58 -14.25
C TRP A 165 -15.66 2.31 -15.41
N GLY A 166 -15.08 1.56 -16.34
CA GLY A 166 -14.45 2.10 -17.53
C GLY A 166 -13.21 1.30 -17.95
N PRO A 167 -12.59 1.65 -19.08
CA PRO A 167 -11.42 0.94 -19.60
C PRO A 167 -10.11 1.30 -18.90
N ARG A 168 -10.11 2.35 -18.07
CA ARG A 168 -8.90 2.88 -17.41
C ARG A 168 -9.20 3.33 -15.99
N PRO A 169 -8.27 3.16 -15.04
CA PRO A 169 -8.40 3.70 -13.69
C PRO A 169 -8.52 5.22 -13.75
N PHE A 170 -9.35 5.79 -12.89
CA PHE A 170 -9.57 7.24 -12.83
C PHE A 170 -8.67 7.95 -11.81
N GLY A 171 -7.86 7.20 -11.06
CA GLY A 171 -6.97 7.78 -10.07
C GLY A 171 -5.97 6.79 -9.50
N VAL A 172 -5.12 7.30 -8.60
CA VAL A 172 -4.15 6.53 -7.81
C VAL A 172 -4.18 7.05 -6.38
N LEU A 173 -4.17 6.13 -5.42
CA LEU A 173 -3.83 6.45 -4.04
C LEU A 173 -2.40 6.00 -3.76
N SER A 174 -1.56 6.91 -3.24
CA SER A 174 -0.15 6.67 -3.01
C SER A 174 0.20 6.69 -1.52
N PHE A 175 1.10 5.78 -1.14
CA PHE A 175 1.65 5.59 0.20
C PHE A 175 3.17 5.54 0.10
N GLN A 176 3.87 6.29 0.94
CA GLN A 176 5.33 6.37 0.87
C GLN A 176 5.98 6.33 2.25
N SER A 177 7.20 5.81 2.30
CA SER A 177 7.98 5.71 3.54
C SER A 177 9.43 6.11 3.31
N PHE A 178 10.05 6.69 4.34
CA PHE A 178 11.50 6.90 4.37
C PHE A 178 12.29 5.60 4.57
N GLN A 179 11.63 4.53 5.02
CA GLN A 179 12.25 3.21 5.16
C GLN A 179 12.18 2.45 3.84
N PRO A 180 13.23 1.72 3.44
CA PRO A 180 13.17 0.79 2.33
C PRO A 180 12.32 -0.43 2.69
N ASP A 181 11.66 -0.99 1.69
CA ASP A 181 10.76 -2.14 1.78
C ASP A 181 9.75 -2.07 2.96
N ALA A 182 9.15 -0.89 3.15
CA ALA A 182 8.41 -0.57 4.38
C ALA A 182 7.07 -1.29 4.56
N PHE A 183 6.50 -1.90 3.52
CA PHE A 183 5.14 -2.44 3.55
C PHE A 183 5.12 -3.94 3.28
N SER A 184 4.78 -4.73 4.31
CA SER A 184 4.52 -6.15 4.17
C SER A 184 3.39 -6.43 3.17
N GLU A 185 3.30 -7.66 2.69
CA GLU A 185 2.22 -8.10 1.81
C GLU A 185 0.83 -7.91 2.44
N SER A 186 0.66 -8.32 3.70
CA SER A 186 -0.60 -8.11 4.45
C SER A 186 -0.96 -6.63 4.54
N ARG A 187 0.02 -5.76 4.79
CA ARG A 187 -0.20 -4.31 4.86
C ARG A 187 -0.58 -3.72 3.51
N ARG A 188 0.04 -4.17 2.42
CA ARG A 188 -0.33 -3.77 1.05
C ARG A 188 -1.74 -4.22 0.69
N ALA A 189 -2.15 -5.44 1.05
CA ALA A 189 -3.50 -5.93 0.85
C ALA A 189 -4.56 -5.08 1.59
N LEU A 190 -4.28 -4.68 2.83
CA LEU A 190 -5.14 -3.74 3.56
C LEU A 190 -5.22 -2.37 2.89
N MET A 191 -4.07 -1.82 2.47
CA MET A 191 -4.00 -0.54 1.74
C MET A 191 -4.80 -0.58 0.44
N GLU A 192 -4.74 -1.70 -0.29
CA GLU A 192 -5.55 -1.93 -1.50
C GLU A 192 -7.04 -1.99 -1.18
N CYS A 193 -7.44 -2.71 -0.13
CA CYS A 193 -8.82 -2.77 0.32
C CYS A 193 -9.37 -1.37 0.65
N LEU A 194 -8.63 -0.60 1.44
CA LEU A 194 -8.98 0.78 1.82
C LEU A 194 -9.03 1.72 0.60
N SER A 195 -8.13 1.53 -0.35
CA SER A 195 -8.15 2.25 -1.64
C SER A 195 -9.41 1.91 -2.44
N GLY A 196 -9.86 0.66 -2.42
CA GLY A 196 -11.11 0.22 -3.04
C GLY A 196 -12.34 0.89 -2.43
N VAL A 197 -12.39 0.99 -1.10
CA VAL A 197 -13.48 1.71 -0.39
C VAL A 197 -13.51 3.18 -0.82
N LEU A 198 -12.35 3.84 -0.89
CA LEU A 198 -12.24 5.21 -1.39
C LEU A 198 -12.73 5.33 -2.84
N ALA A 199 -12.30 4.41 -3.70
CA ALA A 199 -12.67 4.40 -5.11
C ALA A 199 -14.19 4.28 -5.29
N PHE A 200 -14.85 3.45 -4.48
CA PHE A 200 -16.31 3.31 -4.49
C PHE A 200 -17.01 4.61 -4.10
N ALA A 201 -16.56 5.27 -3.01
CA ALA A 201 -17.12 6.54 -2.57
C ALA A 201 -16.92 7.66 -3.61
N LEU A 202 -15.73 7.72 -4.24
CA LEU A 202 -15.43 8.66 -5.33
C LEU A 202 -16.32 8.43 -6.55
N LYS A 203 -16.52 7.16 -6.95
CA LYS A 203 -17.32 6.79 -8.13
C LYS A 203 -18.80 7.11 -7.97
N ALA A 204 -19.31 7.10 -6.74
CA ALA A 204 -20.68 7.46 -6.44
C ALA A 204 -20.96 8.97 -6.56
N ASP A 205 -19.92 9.81 -6.71
CA ASP A 205 -20.08 11.24 -7.01
C ASP A 205 -20.32 11.45 -8.52
N PRO A 206 -21.50 11.98 -8.92
CA PRO A 206 -21.81 12.25 -10.33
C PRO A 206 -20.94 13.37 -10.95
N ALA A 207 -20.22 14.16 -10.15
CA ALA A 207 -19.35 15.22 -10.63
C ALA A 207 -17.92 14.75 -10.99
N LEU A 208 -17.56 13.49 -10.71
CA LEU A 208 -16.27 12.94 -11.12
C LEU A 208 -16.28 12.75 -12.65
N PRO A 209 -15.41 13.44 -13.43
CA PRO A 209 -15.38 13.27 -14.87
C PRO A 209 -15.00 11.82 -15.19
N LEU A 210 -15.98 11.07 -15.70
CA LEU A 210 -15.77 9.69 -16.11
C LEU A 210 -15.11 9.69 -17.49
N PRO A 211 -14.02 8.93 -17.68
CA PRO A 211 -13.51 8.70 -19.02
C PRO A 211 -14.56 7.92 -19.84
N GLY A 212 -15.13 8.55 -20.87
CA GLY A 212 -15.94 7.88 -21.89
C GLY A 212 -17.46 8.09 -21.85
N GLY A 213 -17.99 9.03 -21.07
CA GLY A 213 -19.40 9.43 -21.18
C GLY A 213 -19.64 10.27 -22.42
N LYS A 214 -20.03 9.66 -23.56
CA LYS A 214 -20.53 10.42 -24.71
C LYS A 214 -21.78 11.19 -24.29
N SER A 215 -21.73 12.52 -24.42
CA SER A 215 -22.92 13.37 -24.50
C SER A 215 -23.71 13.08 -25.78
#